data_AF-A0A8S1TZ94-F1
#
_entry.id   AF-A0A8S1TZ94-F1
#
_cell.length_a   1.000
_cell.length_b   1.000
_cell.length_c   1.000
_cell.angle_alpha   90.00
_cell.angle_beta   90.00
_cell.angle_gamma   90.00
#
_symmetry.space_group_name_H-M   'P 1'
#
loop_
_entity.id
_entity.type
_entity.pdbx_description
1 polymer ?
#
loop_
_entity_poly.entity_id
_entity_poly.type
_entity_poly.pdbx_seq_one_letter_code
_entity_poly.pdbx_strand_id
1 'polypeptide(L)'
;MDKITSACFDLTSYQTDYLRPIPIIFNSDFQWDDNMAINNVQWNYSLEVNHDKVSQVREIIQNTCTTEISDEEQKILFNYLQNEKDLLKNCGFTCQRLPSIIEKNKEIAHFLLISICHFDGFEEYLDVFIQSDITQNSLELFAQLFGELKLPLEYITQYINYCIEYCNNIKEKQQQNKLVRYVSIFIQHMLKQKAFALKDVLTNLQAFCIEFSKVGEVSKLFKLVKAQEATTL
;
A
#
# COMPACT_ATOMS: atom_id res chain seq x y z
N MET A 1 1.11 -61.18 -54.73
CA MET A 1 0.00 -60.26 -55.07
C MET A 1 -1.05 -60.56 -54.03
N ASP A 2 -0.85 -60.02 -52.83
CA ASP A 2 -1.43 -60.57 -51.61
C ASP A 2 -2.27 -59.51 -50.91
N LYS A 3 -3.50 -59.94 -50.62
CA LYS A 3 -4.64 -59.15 -50.18
C LYS A 3 -4.40 -58.57 -48.79
N ILE A 4 -4.56 -57.25 -48.67
CA ILE A 4 -4.64 -56.56 -47.39
C ILE A 4 -6.03 -56.86 -46.78
N THR A 5 -6.06 -57.71 -45.77
CA THR A 5 -7.22 -57.94 -44.91
C THR A 5 -7.37 -56.77 -43.94
N SER A 6 -8.51 -56.08 -44.01
CA SER A 6 -8.91 -55.03 -43.06
C SER A 6 -9.16 -55.64 -41.68
N ALA A 7 -8.35 -55.28 -40.68
CA ALA A 7 -8.59 -55.64 -39.30
C ALA A 7 -9.76 -54.81 -38.74
N CYS A 8 -10.83 -55.50 -38.37
CA CYS A 8 -11.97 -54.99 -37.63
C CYS A 8 -11.51 -54.72 -36.19
N PHE A 9 -11.43 -53.45 -35.79
CA PHE A 9 -11.21 -53.09 -34.39
C PHE A 9 -12.58 -52.99 -33.71
N ASP A 10 -12.97 -54.05 -33.01
CA ASP A 10 -14.16 -54.07 -32.13
C ASP A 10 -13.95 -53.09 -30.98
N LEU A 11 -14.66 -51.97 -31.02
CA LEU A 11 -14.60 -50.87 -30.05
C LEU A 11 -15.47 -51.13 -28.79
N THR A 12 -15.77 -52.38 -28.45
CA THR A 12 -16.80 -52.75 -27.46
C THR A 12 -16.23 -53.17 -26.09
N SER A 13 -15.07 -52.65 -25.68
CA SER A 13 -14.45 -53.04 -24.40
C SER A 13 -14.16 -51.90 -23.41
N TYR A 14 -14.68 -50.68 -23.62
CA TYR A 14 -14.62 -49.63 -22.60
C TYR A 14 -15.88 -48.78 -22.59
N GLN A 15 -16.95 -49.30 -21.97
CA GLN A 15 -18.07 -48.46 -21.54
C GLN A 15 -18.09 -48.47 -20.02
N THR A 16 -17.73 -47.35 -19.42
CA THR A 16 -17.79 -47.14 -17.97
C THR A 16 -19.26 -46.99 -17.57
N ASP A 17 -19.77 -47.95 -16.81
CA ASP A 17 -21.13 -47.93 -16.26
C ASP A 17 -21.28 -46.84 -15.20
N TYR A 18 -21.53 -45.61 -15.63
CA TYR A 18 -22.05 -44.55 -14.76
C TYR A 18 -23.55 -44.79 -14.54
N LEU A 19 -23.90 -45.82 -13.78
CA LEU A 19 -25.27 -46.03 -13.30
C LEU A 19 -25.62 -44.94 -12.28
N ARG A 20 -26.03 -43.77 -12.78
CA ARG A 20 -26.87 -42.89 -11.98
C ARG A 20 -28.28 -43.48 -11.99
N PRO A 21 -28.97 -43.60 -10.84
CA PRO A 21 -30.38 -43.96 -10.86
C PRO A 21 -31.15 -42.98 -11.74
N ILE A 22 -32.03 -43.49 -12.58
CA ILE A 22 -32.90 -42.69 -13.45
C ILE A 22 -33.69 -41.75 -12.51
N PRO A 23 -33.63 -40.42 -12.70
CA PRO A 23 -34.37 -39.50 -11.85
C PRO A 23 -35.86 -39.83 -11.91
N ILE A 24 -36.51 -39.81 -10.75
CA ILE A 24 -37.96 -40.03 -10.65
C ILE A 24 -38.64 -38.88 -11.40
N ILE A 25 -39.21 -39.17 -12.57
CA ILE A 25 -39.99 -38.21 -13.34
C ILE A 25 -41.32 -38.05 -12.61
N PHE A 26 -41.46 -36.98 -11.82
CA PHE A 26 -42.77 -36.56 -11.36
C PHE A 26 -43.51 -35.96 -12.56
N ASN A 27 -44.50 -36.67 -13.09
CA ASN A 27 -45.51 -36.09 -13.98
C ASN A 27 -46.42 -35.19 -13.14
N SER A 28 -45.90 -34.05 -12.71
CA SER A 28 -46.74 -32.96 -12.27
C SER A 28 -47.22 -32.21 -13.52
N ASP A 29 -48.52 -31.94 -13.63
CA ASP A 29 -49.13 -31.01 -14.61
C ASP A 29 -48.70 -29.56 -14.35
N PHE A 30 -47.43 -29.35 -14.00
CA PHE A 30 -46.80 -28.05 -13.99
C PHE A 30 -46.63 -27.64 -15.45
N GLN A 31 -47.60 -26.89 -15.95
CA GLN A 31 -47.35 -26.00 -17.09
C GLN A 31 -46.19 -25.10 -16.67
N TRP A 32 -45.01 -25.37 -17.22
CA TRP A 32 -43.92 -24.42 -17.17
C TRP A 32 -44.49 -23.15 -17.77
N ASP A 33 -44.63 -22.10 -16.96
CA ASP A 33 -45.02 -20.81 -17.47
C ASP A 33 -43.88 -20.41 -18.41
N ASP A 34 -44.13 -20.50 -19.72
CA ASP A 34 -43.17 -20.24 -20.80
C ASP A 34 -42.80 -18.73 -20.87
N ASN A 35 -43.06 -18.01 -19.77
CA ASN A 35 -42.46 -16.75 -19.41
C ASN A 35 -41.01 -16.95 -18.93
N MET A 36 -40.25 -17.79 -19.63
CA MET A 36 -38.82 -17.59 -19.79
C MET A 36 -38.66 -16.36 -20.71
N ALA A 37 -39.10 -15.19 -20.23
CA ALA A 37 -38.29 -14.01 -20.42
C ALA A 37 -37.00 -14.33 -19.70
N ILE A 38 -36.12 -15.05 -20.40
CA ILE A 38 -34.71 -15.15 -20.05
C ILE A 38 -34.34 -13.69 -20.03
N ASN A 39 -34.33 -13.06 -18.85
CA ASN A 39 -33.72 -11.76 -18.65
C ASN A 39 -32.38 -11.94 -19.32
N ASN A 40 -32.20 -11.32 -20.50
CA ASN A 40 -31.08 -11.62 -21.37
C ASN A 40 -29.86 -11.60 -20.46
N VAL A 41 -29.29 -12.78 -20.18
CA VAL A 41 -28.14 -12.89 -19.30
C VAL A 41 -27.01 -12.34 -20.15
N GLN A 42 -26.90 -11.02 -20.15
CA GLN A 42 -25.87 -10.30 -20.85
C GLN A 42 -24.66 -10.43 -19.95
N TRP A 43 -23.73 -11.26 -20.40
CA TRP A 43 -22.37 -11.21 -19.89
C TRP A 43 -21.88 -9.78 -20.06
N ASN A 44 -21.72 -9.09 -18.94
CA ASN A 44 -21.18 -7.75 -18.96
C ASN A 44 -19.66 -7.89 -19.14
N TYR A 45 -19.20 -7.89 -20.39
CA TYR A 45 -17.76 -7.93 -20.72
C TYR A 45 -16.98 -6.74 -20.13
N SER A 46 -17.66 -5.68 -19.68
CA SER A 46 -17.07 -4.59 -18.89
C SER A 46 -16.68 -5.00 -17.47
N LEU A 47 -17.11 -6.18 -16.98
CA LEU A 47 -16.71 -6.75 -15.69
C LEU A 47 -15.43 -7.61 -15.79
N GLU A 48 -14.89 -7.85 -16.99
CA GLU A 48 -13.54 -8.39 -17.12
C GLU A 48 -12.55 -7.32 -16.68
N VAL A 49 -12.19 -7.37 -15.39
CA VAL A 49 -10.94 -6.81 -14.91
C VAL A 49 -9.85 -7.42 -15.81
N ASN A 50 -9.25 -6.62 -16.70
CA ASN A 50 -8.21 -7.06 -17.65
C ASN A 50 -7.10 -7.76 -16.85
N HIS A 51 -7.15 -9.09 -16.79
CA HIS A 51 -6.28 -9.89 -15.93
C HIS A 51 -4.81 -9.67 -16.29
N ASP A 52 -4.52 -9.35 -17.56
CA ASP A 52 -3.19 -9.00 -18.05
C ASP A 52 -2.67 -7.68 -17.44
N LYS A 53 -3.52 -6.65 -17.33
CA LYS A 53 -3.14 -5.38 -16.70
C LYS A 53 -2.93 -5.54 -15.19
N VAL A 54 -3.80 -6.30 -14.52
CA VAL A 54 -3.67 -6.56 -13.07
C VAL A 54 -2.42 -7.37 -12.78
N SER A 55 -2.15 -8.39 -13.59
CA SER A 55 -0.93 -9.20 -13.51
C SER A 55 0.31 -8.34 -13.71
N GLN A 56 0.32 -7.45 -14.71
CA GLN A 56 1.44 -6.52 -14.93
C GLN A 56 1.63 -5.56 -13.76
N VAL A 57 0.55 -4.96 -13.23
CA VAL A 57 0.63 -4.08 -12.05
C VAL A 57 1.13 -4.85 -10.84
N ARG A 58 0.68 -6.09 -10.62
CA ARG A 58 1.13 -6.95 -9.53
C ARG A 58 2.60 -7.33 -9.66
N GLU A 59 3.06 -7.62 -10.87
CA GLU A 59 4.47 -7.90 -11.17
C GLU A 59 5.33 -6.65 -10.92
N ILE A 60 4.88 -5.48 -11.39
CA ILE A 60 5.56 -4.21 -11.12
C ILE A 60 5.63 -3.94 -9.61
N ILE A 61 4.54 -4.14 -8.85
CA ILE A 61 4.55 -3.96 -7.38
C ILE A 61 5.43 -4.99 -6.67
N GLN A 62 5.52 -6.21 -7.21
CA GLN A 62 6.45 -7.20 -6.68
C GLN A 62 7.90 -6.79 -6.96
N ASN A 63 8.15 -6.23 -8.14
CA ASN A 63 9.45 -5.68 -8.53
C ASN A 63 9.79 -4.42 -7.74
N THR A 64 8.83 -3.57 -7.33
CA THR A 64 9.12 -2.40 -6.48
C THR A 64 9.60 -2.80 -5.10
N CYS A 65 9.17 -3.97 -4.61
CA CYS A 65 9.61 -4.52 -3.33
C CYS A 65 11.04 -5.07 -3.41
N THR A 66 11.51 -5.49 -4.59
CA THR A 66 12.81 -6.18 -4.76
C THR A 66 13.88 -5.30 -5.40
N THR A 67 13.53 -4.40 -6.32
CA THR A 67 14.46 -3.59 -7.11
C THR A 67 14.01 -2.11 -7.22
N GLU A 68 14.97 -1.21 -7.43
CA GLU A 68 14.67 0.16 -7.86
C GLU A 68 14.09 0.11 -9.29
N ILE A 69 12.91 0.70 -9.47
CA ILE A 69 12.14 0.60 -10.72
C ILE A 69 12.54 1.71 -11.69
N SER A 70 12.58 1.39 -12.99
CA SER A 70 12.87 2.37 -14.05
C SER A 70 11.78 3.43 -14.15
N ASP A 71 12.15 4.69 -14.41
CA ASP A 71 11.22 5.83 -14.57
C ASP A 71 10.10 5.57 -15.60
N GLU A 72 10.35 4.70 -16.59
CA GLU A 72 9.36 4.31 -17.59
C GLU A 72 8.26 3.41 -16.99
N GLU A 73 8.63 2.41 -16.19
CA GLU A 73 7.71 1.52 -15.50
C GLU A 73 6.88 2.27 -14.44
N GLN A 74 7.48 3.28 -13.79
CA GLN A 74 6.77 4.17 -12.86
C GLN A 74 5.64 4.94 -13.57
N LYS A 75 5.93 5.52 -14.75
CA LYS A 75 4.91 6.26 -15.54
C LYS A 75 3.80 5.34 -16.01
N ILE A 76 4.14 4.12 -16.42
CA ILE A 76 3.15 3.12 -16.82
C ILE A 76 2.23 2.77 -15.63
N LEU A 77 2.81 2.54 -14.45
CA LEU A 77 2.05 2.27 -13.22
C LEU A 77 1.11 3.43 -12.86
N PHE A 78 1.59 4.67 -12.88
CA PHE A 78 0.75 5.84 -12.59
C PHE A 78 -0.39 6.00 -13.58
N ASN A 79 -0.13 5.81 -14.88
CA ASN A 79 -1.18 5.87 -15.90
C ASN A 79 -2.24 4.77 -15.70
N TYR A 80 -1.84 3.53 -15.37
CA TYR A 80 -2.81 2.46 -15.13
C TYR A 80 -3.65 2.71 -13.87
N LEU A 81 -3.02 3.14 -12.78
CA LEU A 81 -3.71 3.37 -11.51
C LEU A 81 -4.59 4.62 -11.49
N GLN A 82 -4.24 5.67 -12.26
CA GLN A 82 -5.11 6.84 -12.41
C GLN A 82 -6.40 6.52 -13.19
N ASN A 83 -6.32 5.61 -14.15
CA ASN A 83 -7.44 5.31 -15.05
C ASN A 83 -8.44 4.29 -14.48
N GLU A 84 -7.98 3.30 -13.69
CA GLU A 84 -8.84 2.21 -13.19
C GLU A 84 -8.69 2.03 -11.66
N LYS A 85 -9.63 2.61 -10.88
CA LYS A 85 -9.65 2.49 -9.40
C LYS A 85 -9.83 1.06 -8.91
N ASP A 86 -10.44 0.19 -9.71
CA ASP A 86 -10.63 -1.23 -9.37
C ASP A 86 -9.32 -2.03 -9.41
N LEU A 87 -8.31 -1.57 -10.16
CA LEU A 87 -6.98 -2.19 -10.14
C LEU A 87 -6.30 -2.02 -8.78
N LEU A 88 -6.53 -0.91 -8.09
CA LEU A 88 -5.92 -0.65 -6.79
C LEU A 88 -6.38 -1.65 -5.72
N LYS A 89 -7.65 -2.08 -5.78
CA LYS A 89 -8.19 -3.12 -4.88
C LYS A 89 -7.56 -4.50 -5.15
N ASN A 90 -7.20 -4.77 -6.40
CA ASN A 90 -6.75 -6.09 -6.85
C ASN A 90 -5.23 -6.19 -7.04
N CYS A 91 -4.46 -5.12 -6.85
CA CYS A 91 -3.04 -5.11 -7.17
C CYS A 91 -2.17 -5.88 -6.15
N GLY A 92 -2.77 -6.41 -5.08
CA GLY A 92 -2.04 -7.15 -4.05
C GLY A 92 -1.10 -6.29 -3.23
N PHE A 93 -1.34 -4.98 -3.17
CA PHE A 93 -0.71 -4.10 -2.20
C PHE A 93 -1.18 -4.52 -0.81
N THR A 94 -0.23 -4.89 0.04
CA THR A 94 -0.48 -5.33 1.41
C THR A 94 0.31 -4.41 2.34
N CYS A 95 -0.27 -4.04 3.48
CA CYS A 95 0.35 -3.13 4.45
C CYS A 95 1.80 -3.55 4.80
N GLN A 96 2.06 -4.85 4.87
CA GLN A 96 3.39 -5.41 5.19
C GLN A 96 4.48 -5.10 4.15
N ARG A 97 4.12 -4.84 2.89
CA ARG A 97 5.08 -4.52 1.82
C ARG A 97 5.41 -3.04 1.76
N LEU A 98 4.62 -2.20 2.43
CA LEU A 98 4.77 -0.75 2.43
C LEU A 98 6.18 -0.31 2.86
N PRO A 99 6.78 -0.80 3.96
CA PRO A 99 8.13 -0.40 4.36
C PRO A 99 9.19 -0.66 3.28
N SER A 100 9.15 -1.84 2.66
CA SER A 100 10.10 -2.21 1.59
C SER A 100 9.96 -1.34 0.34
N ILE A 101 8.75 -0.90 0.03
CA ILE A 101 8.50 0.00 -1.12
C ILE A 101 9.01 1.41 -0.80
N ILE A 102 8.83 1.91 0.43
CA ILE A 102 9.30 3.24 0.84
C ILE A 102 10.82 3.34 0.76
N GLU A 103 11.53 2.30 1.17
CA GLU A 103 12.98 2.30 1.13
C GLU A 103 13.53 2.39 -0.30
N LYS A 104 12.91 1.69 -1.25
CA LYS A 104 13.41 1.60 -2.63
C LYS A 104 12.84 2.67 -3.55
N ASN A 105 11.54 2.95 -3.46
CA ASN A 105 10.80 3.76 -4.42
C ASN A 105 9.78 4.66 -3.72
N LYS A 106 10.24 5.79 -3.15
CA LYS A 106 9.39 6.71 -2.36
C LYS A 106 8.21 7.31 -3.16
N GLU A 107 8.42 7.65 -4.44
CA GLU A 107 7.40 8.29 -5.29
C GLU A 107 6.22 7.35 -5.55
N ILE A 108 6.51 6.06 -5.71
CA ILE A 108 5.47 5.03 -5.87
C ILE A 108 4.69 4.86 -4.57
N ALA A 109 5.39 4.81 -3.43
CA ALA A 109 4.75 4.74 -2.12
C ALA A 109 3.83 5.95 -1.88
N HIS A 110 4.28 7.17 -2.22
CA HIS A 110 3.50 8.40 -2.15
C HIS A 110 2.20 8.30 -2.96
N PHE A 111 2.33 7.97 -4.24
CA PHE A 111 1.19 7.85 -5.14
C PHE A 111 0.19 6.77 -4.69
N LEU A 112 0.68 5.61 -4.25
CA LEU A 112 -0.16 4.52 -3.75
C LEU A 112 -0.92 4.93 -2.48
N LEU A 113 -0.24 5.56 -1.52
CA LEU A 113 -0.87 5.99 -0.27
C LEU A 113 -1.94 7.04 -0.49
N ILE A 114 -1.70 8.02 -1.39
CA ILE A 114 -2.73 9.00 -1.77
C ILE A 114 -3.91 8.32 -2.44
N SER A 115 -3.63 7.38 -3.35
CA SER A 115 -4.68 6.65 -4.06
C SER A 115 -5.55 5.84 -3.10
N ILE A 116 -4.94 5.24 -2.07
CA ILE A 116 -5.62 4.38 -1.09
C ILE A 116 -6.32 5.20 0.02
N CYS A 117 -6.03 6.49 0.18
CA CYS A 117 -6.57 7.32 1.26
C CYS A 117 -8.12 7.32 1.34
N HIS A 118 -8.82 7.10 0.23
CA HIS A 118 -10.29 7.06 0.18
C HIS A 118 -10.89 5.66 0.38
N PHE A 119 -10.07 4.63 0.52
CA PHE A 119 -10.51 3.25 0.70
C PHE A 119 -10.60 2.90 2.19
N ASP A 120 -11.58 2.05 2.52
CA ASP A 120 -11.71 1.48 3.87
C ASP A 120 -10.45 0.66 4.21
N GLY A 121 -9.90 0.87 5.40
CA GLY A 121 -8.66 0.20 5.86
C GLY A 121 -7.37 1.01 5.69
N PHE A 122 -7.45 2.28 5.25
CA PHE A 122 -6.27 3.17 5.19
C PHE A 122 -5.53 3.33 6.54
N GLU A 123 -6.27 3.27 7.65
CA GLU A 123 -5.69 3.36 9.00
C GLU A 123 -4.65 2.26 9.27
N GLU A 124 -4.88 1.03 8.79
CA GLU A 124 -3.92 -0.08 8.94
C GLU A 124 -2.60 0.20 8.19
N TYR A 125 -2.67 0.88 7.04
CA TYR A 125 -1.48 1.31 6.30
C TYR A 125 -0.72 2.40 7.05
N LEU A 126 -1.43 3.36 7.66
CA LEU A 126 -0.82 4.40 8.48
C LEU A 126 -0.17 3.83 9.74
N ASP A 127 -0.80 2.86 10.40
CA ASP A 127 -0.24 2.22 11.59
C ASP A 127 1.06 1.47 11.26
N VAL A 128 1.09 0.69 10.17
CA VAL A 128 2.30 0.02 9.71
C VAL A 128 3.36 1.03 9.26
N PHE A 129 2.95 2.15 8.66
CA PHE A 129 3.87 3.23 8.30
C PHE A 129 4.54 3.83 9.52
N ILE A 130 3.77 4.17 10.56
CA ILE A 130 4.29 4.78 11.80
C ILE A 130 5.22 3.82 12.52
N GLN A 131 4.94 2.52 12.48
CA GLN A 131 5.77 1.48 13.10
C GLN A 131 6.98 1.05 12.25
N SER A 132 7.15 1.60 11.05
CA SER A 132 8.27 1.26 10.16
C SER A 132 9.60 1.88 10.60
N ASP A 133 10.70 1.40 10.03
CA ASP A 133 12.03 1.94 10.31
C ASP A 133 12.18 3.37 9.78
N ILE A 134 12.88 4.20 10.56
CA ILE A 134 13.06 5.61 10.23
C ILE A 134 14.22 5.76 9.26
N THR A 135 13.89 6.18 8.04
CA THR A 135 14.82 6.47 6.96
C THR A 135 14.57 7.87 6.43
N GLN A 136 15.50 8.39 5.62
CA GLN A 136 15.28 9.68 4.96
C GLN A 136 14.01 9.65 4.08
N ASN A 137 13.79 8.54 3.36
CA ASN A 137 12.64 8.37 2.49
C ASN A 137 11.32 8.33 3.27
N SER A 138 11.25 7.67 4.43
CA SER A 138 10.03 7.66 5.25
C SER A 138 9.72 9.02 5.86
N LEU A 139 10.73 9.77 6.30
CA LEU A 139 10.53 11.14 6.81
C LEU A 139 10.03 12.11 5.72
N GLU A 140 10.61 12.06 4.52
CA GLU A 140 10.16 12.89 3.40
C GLU A 140 8.75 12.55 2.97
N LEU A 141 8.44 11.26 2.83
CA LEU A 141 7.12 10.77 2.46
C LEU A 141 6.05 11.20 3.49
N PHE A 142 6.34 11.09 4.79
CA PHE A 142 5.40 11.56 5.82
C PHE A 142 5.12 13.07 5.70
N ALA A 143 6.15 13.88 5.42
CA ALA A 143 5.98 15.32 5.24
C ALA A 143 5.12 15.66 4.01
N GLN A 144 5.28 14.93 2.91
CA GLN A 144 4.47 15.08 1.70
C GLN A 144 3.00 14.67 1.95
N LEU A 145 2.79 13.50 2.56
CA LEU A 145 1.45 13.01 2.91
C LEU A 145 0.72 13.95 3.86
N PHE A 146 1.42 14.53 4.83
CA PHE A 146 0.84 15.53 5.72
C PHE A 146 0.29 16.75 4.94
N GLY A 147 1.07 17.27 3.98
CA GLY A 147 0.68 18.42 3.17
C GLY A 147 -0.52 18.15 2.27
N GLU A 148 -0.62 16.93 1.71
CA GLU A 148 -1.65 16.57 0.74
C GLU A 148 -2.93 16.00 1.37
N LEU A 149 -2.80 15.11 2.37
CA LEU A 149 -3.93 14.39 2.97
C LEU A 149 -4.53 15.11 4.20
N LYS A 150 -3.86 16.15 4.73
CA LYS A 150 -4.27 16.86 5.95
C LYS A 150 -4.60 15.90 7.11
N LEU A 151 -3.67 14.98 7.38
CA LEU A 151 -3.82 13.97 8.42
C LEU A 151 -4.12 14.62 9.80
N PRO A 152 -4.89 13.95 10.67
CA PRO A 152 -5.14 14.41 12.03
C PRO A 152 -3.85 14.67 12.82
N LEU A 153 -3.90 15.65 13.72
CA LEU A 153 -2.75 16.04 14.55
C LEU A 153 -2.21 14.92 15.43
N GLU A 154 -3.07 13.98 15.83
CA GLU A 154 -2.75 12.84 16.68
C GLU A 154 -1.67 11.95 16.05
N TYR A 155 -1.81 11.63 14.77
CA TYR A 155 -0.82 10.83 14.03
C TYR A 155 0.55 11.53 13.92
N ILE A 156 0.56 12.85 13.81
CA ILE A 156 1.80 13.64 13.73
C ILE A 156 2.53 13.60 15.07
N THR A 157 1.80 13.86 16.15
CA THR A 157 2.36 13.81 17.51
C THR A 157 2.89 12.40 17.83
N GLN A 158 2.13 11.36 17.47
CA GLN A 158 2.55 9.97 17.64
C GLN A 158 3.81 9.66 16.84
N TYR A 159 3.87 10.05 15.56
CA TYR A 159 5.04 9.80 14.71
C TYR A 159 6.28 10.55 15.20
N ILE A 160 6.15 11.80 15.69
CA ILE A 160 7.28 12.54 16.26
C ILE A 160 7.81 11.85 17.53
N ASN A 161 6.91 11.40 18.41
CA ASN A 161 7.31 10.67 19.61
C ASN A 161 8.04 9.36 19.26
N TYR A 162 7.50 8.60 18.30
CA TYR A 162 8.17 7.41 17.76
C TYR A 162 9.56 7.75 17.18
N CYS A 163 9.69 8.86 16.45
CA CYS A 163 10.98 9.31 15.94
C CYS A 163 12.03 9.56 17.03
N ILE A 164 11.61 10.17 18.13
CA ILE A 164 12.48 10.45 19.27
C ILE A 164 12.90 9.13 19.95
N GLU A 165 11.95 8.24 20.22
CA GLU A 165 12.22 6.93 20.84
C GLU A 165 13.13 6.06 19.97
N TYR A 166 12.88 6.01 18.67
CA TYR A 166 13.72 5.28 17.72
C TYR A 166 15.15 5.81 17.71
N CYS A 167 15.36 7.13 17.71
CA CYS A 167 16.70 7.72 17.79
C CYS A 167 17.44 7.36 19.09
N ASN A 168 16.72 7.19 20.20
CA ASN A 168 17.31 6.82 21.49
C ASN A 168 17.73 5.35 21.54
N ASN A 169 17.06 4.48 20.80
CA ASN A 169 17.31 3.04 20.78
C ASN A 169 18.44 2.59 19.82
N ILE A 170 18.93 3.47 18.94
CA ILE A 170 20.03 3.15 18.02
C ILE A 170 21.36 3.01 18.78
N LYS A 171 21.98 1.83 18.69
CA LYS A 171 23.25 1.52 19.37
C LYS A 171 24.47 2.17 18.71
N GLU A 172 24.46 2.28 17.38
CA GLU A 172 25.61 2.79 16.63
C GLU A 172 25.60 4.33 16.55
N LYS A 173 26.56 4.96 17.24
CA LYS A 173 26.62 6.43 17.39
C LYS A 173 26.72 7.19 16.06
N GLN A 174 27.39 6.63 15.04
CA GLN A 174 27.49 7.29 13.73
C GLN A 174 26.15 7.30 13.01
N GLN A 175 25.46 6.15 12.97
CA GLN A 175 24.13 6.03 12.40
C GLN A 175 23.11 6.89 13.19
N GLN A 176 23.18 6.86 14.52
CA GLN A 176 22.36 7.69 15.40
C GLN A 176 22.49 9.17 15.06
N ASN A 177 23.72 9.69 14.96
CA ASN A 177 23.94 11.10 14.61
C ASN A 177 23.37 11.45 13.22
N LYS A 178 23.44 10.53 12.23
CA LYS A 178 22.83 10.75 10.91
C LYS A 178 21.31 10.84 11.02
N LEU A 179 20.68 9.89 11.70
CA LEU A 179 19.22 9.87 11.89
C LEU A 179 18.72 11.08 12.67
N VAL A 180 19.39 11.43 13.76
CA VAL A 180 19.09 12.64 14.55
C VAL A 180 19.14 13.89 13.69
N ARG A 181 20.09 13.99 12.74
CA ARG A 181 20.12 15.11 11.78
C ARG A 181 18.89 15.12 10.87
N TYR A 182 18.51 13.98 10.31
CA TYR A 182 17.32 13.87 9.46
C TYR A 182 16.04 14.21 10.22
N VAL A 183 15.83 13.60 11.39
CA VAL A 183 14.68 13.86 12.27
C VAL A 183 14.64 15.32 12.68
N SER A 184 15.78 15.94 13.02
CA SER A 184 15.84 17.37 13.36
C SER A 184 15.42 18.27 12.21
N ILE A 185 15.81 17.95 10.97
CA ILE A 185 15.41 18.72 9.77
C ILE A 185 13.92 18.53 9.50
N PHE A 186 13.43 17.30 9.60
CA PHE A 186 12.02 16.95 9.46
C PHE A 186 11.14 17.71 10.46
N ILE A 187 11.47 17.67 11.76
CA ILE A 187 10.72 18.40 12.79
C ILE A 187 10.75 19.92 12.52
N GLN A 188 11.90 20.48 12.11
CA GLN A 188 11.98 21.89 11.74
C GLN A 188 11.05 22.23 10.57
N HIS A 189 10.93 21.34 9.59
CA HIS A 189 9.99 21.49 8.49
C HIS A 189 8.54 21.48 8.98
N MET A 190 8.16 20.51 9.80
CA MET A 190 6.81 20.38 10.38
C MET A 190 6.43 21.60 11.25
N LEU A 191 7.37 22.11 12.05
CA LEU A 191 7.18 23.32 12.86
C LEU A 191 6.94 24.58 12.01
N LYS A 192 7.66 24.72 10.90
CA LYS A 192 7.48 25.85 9.97
C LYS A 192 6.12 25.81 9.27
N GLN A 193 5.64 24.61 8.94
CA GLN A 193 4.31 24.42 8.36
C GLN A 193 3.17 24.60 9.38
N LYS A 194 3.47 24.77 10.67
CA LYS A 194 2.49 24.78 11.78
C LYS A 194 1.63 23.50 11.78
N ALA A 195 2.28 22.38 11.51
CA ALA A 195 1.62 21.10 11.33
C ALA A 195 1.02 20.52 12.61
N PHE A 196 1.47 20.95 13.79
CA PHE A 196 1.02 20.43 15.08
C PHE A 196 1.04 21.48 16.20
N ALA A 197 0.28 21.23 17.26
CA ALA A 197 0.28 22.06 18.46
C ALA A 197 1.57 21.81 19.26
N LEU A 198 2.45 22.82 19.28
CA LEU A 198 3.76 22.73 19.94
C LEU A 198 3.67 22.33 21.42
N LYS A 199 2.56 22.65 22.10
CA LYS A 199 2.32 22.33 23.52
C LYS A 199 2.36 20.83 23.81
N ASP A 200 1.83 20.00 22.90
CA ASP A 200 1.66 18.56 23.16
C ASP A 200 2.98 17.78 23.04
N VAL A 201 3.92 18.31 22.24
CA VAL A 201 5.21 17.66 21.97
C VAL A 201 6.37 18.35 22.68
N LEU A 202 6.13 19.51 23.31
CA LEU A 202 7.16 20.40 23.83
C LEU A 202 8.15 19.70 24.76
N THR A 203 7.64 18.99 25.75
CA THR A 203 8.44 18.33 26.78
C THR A 203 9.37 17.28 26.18
N ASN A 204 8.83 16.43 25.31
CA ASN A 204 9.60 15.38 24.64
C ASN A 204 10.66 15.99 23.71
N LEU A 205 10.31 17.08 23.04
CA LEU A 205 11.20 17.74 22.09
C LEU A 205 12.35 18.49 22.78
N GLN A 206 12.07 19.14 23.92
CA GLN A 206 13.10 19.77 24.74
C GLN A 206 14.07 18.73 25.31
N ALA A 207 13.55 17.59 25.80
CA ALA A 207 14.37 16.48 26.26
C ALA A 207 15.29 15.96 25.14
N PHE A 208 14.74 15.72 23.95
CA PHE A 208 15.51 15.34 22.75
C PHE A 208 16.59 16.37 22.40
N CYS A 209 16.27 17.67 22.44
CA CYS A 209 17.23 18.72 22.15
C CYS A 209 18.39 18.78 23.15
N ILE A 210 18.14 18.46 24.42
CA ILE A 210 19.17 18.42 25.46
C ILE A 210 20.07 17.19 25.24
N GLU A 211 19.47 16.03 25.01
CA GLU A 211 20.16 14.75 24.80
C GLU A 211 21.10 14.81 23.58
N PHE A 212 20.63 15.34 22.45
CA PHE A 212 21.40 15.43 21.20
C PHE A 212 21.99 16.80 20.91
N SER A 213 22.20 17.61 21.94
CA SER A 213 22.74 18.99 21.83
C SER A 213 24.05 19.12 21.07
N LYS A 214 24.84 18.04 20.98
CA LYS A 214 26.10 17.98 20.21
C LYS A 214 25.90 18.09 18.69
N VAL A 215 24.70 17.81 18.19
CA VAL A 215 24.37 17.86 16.76
C VAL A 215 23.96 19.28 16.39
N GLY A 216 24.60 19.85 15.36
CA GLY A 216 24.39 21.25 14.96
C GLY A 216 22.96 21.55 14.52
N GLU A 217 22.29 20.59 13.87
CA GLU A 217 20.90 20.69 13.42
C GLU A 217 19.92 20.73 14.60
N VAL A 218 20.21 20.03 15.70
CA VAL A 218 19.41 20.05 16.94
C VAL A 218 19.45 21.43 17.58
N SER A 219 20.61 22.08 17.57
CA SER A 219 20.74 23.46 18.06
C SER A 219 19.87 24.45 17.26
N LYS A 220 19.69 24.23 15.95
CA LYS A 220 18.79 25.04 15.11
C LYS A 220 17.33 24.77 15.46
N LEU A 221 16.96 23.50 15.64
CA LEU A 221 15.64 23.10 16.09
C LEU A 221 15.28 23.76 17.43
N PHE A 222 16.16 23.68 18.43
CA PHE A 222 15.93 24.27 19.75
C PHE A 222 15.67 25.78 19.69
N LYS A 223 16.42 26.51 18.85
CA LYS A 223 16.19 27.95 18.64
C LYS A 223 14.82 28.23 18.02
N LEU A 224 14.39 27.41 17.06
CA LEU A 224 13.07 27.56 16.43
C LEU A 224 11.93 27.28 17.42
N VAL A 225 12.08 26.26 18.25
CA VAL A 225 11.11 25.91 19.30
C VAL A 225 10.96 27.06 20.29
N LYS A 226 12.07 27.58 20.82
CA LYS A 226 12.05 28.75 21.70
C LYS A 226 11.43 30.00 21.06
N ALA A 227 11.69 30.24 19.78
CA ALA A 227 11.10 31.37 19.07
C ALA A 227 9.58 31.24 18.95
N GLN A 228 9.07 30.02 18.72
CA GLN A 228 7.63 29.77 18.65
C GLN A 228 6.96 29.82 20.03
N GLU A 229 7.59 29.27 21.07
CA GLU A 229 7.14 29.41 22.47
C GLU A 229 6.93 30.89 22.84
N ALA A 230 7.90 31.76 22.53
CA ALA A 230 7.83 33.18 22.83
C ALA A 230 6.73 33.93 22.05
N THR A 231 6.27 33.38 20.92
CA THR A 231 5.20 33.97 20.11
C THR A 231 3.80 33.51 20.54
N THR A 232 3.70 32.44 21.35
CA THR A 232 2.42 31.87 21.81
C THR A 232 2.03 32.30 23.23
N LEU A 233 2.83 33.15 23.87
CA LEU A 233 2.53 33.87 25.12
C LEU A 233 2.05 35.28 24.79
#